data_AF-A0A953TXS7-F1
#
_entry.id   AF-A0A953TXS7-F1
#
_cell.length_a   1.000
_cell.length_b   1.000
_cell.length_c   1.000
_cell.angle_alpha   90.00
_cell.angle_beta   90.00
_cell.angle_gamma   90.00
#
_symmetry.space_group_name_H-M   'P 1'
#
loop_
_entity.id
_entity.type
_entity.pdbx_description
1 polymer ?
#
loop_
_entity_poly.entity_id
_entity_poly.type
_entity_poly.pdbx_seq_one_letter_code
_entity_poly.pdbx_strand_id
1 'polypeptide(L)'
;MRWWKNWFRNTSFTSGLALVATAFMLFVGATSGGAQETLDQRYQQAVSFFNSAKMEDACEAFKVIEKEKPGYGQTSTYLKVACGEVGRMQKMEEDDFNQGVDFYSKGRLDDAKQKFDQALKVPLKNPKLRGDVTRYLKLIADQQSASRYFDEGVRLFKQGRLAEAKARFSQVAQGNGPNASGAQNYLNRIEQAEQAAKQQPKPPGGTTTTSTEQVTQPGADEQILRTALIAYFNGNLNDAEHNLSNYLDNHGRKRDLAFFFRGATHGTRYFLSGQKDAKQRDLALADFRSAKDHGAQFQPPQKYVSPKILALYAEVAGSVSP
;
A
#
# COMPACT_ATOMS: atom_id res chain seq x y z
N MET A 1 -2.10 1.44 20.79
CA MET A 1 -3.22 1.52 19.82
C MET A 1 -4.12 2.73 20.11
N ARG A 2 -3.65 3.97 19.88
CA ARG A 2 -4.41 5.20 20.17
C ARG A 2 -4.12 6.37 19.20
N TRP A 3 -3.67 6.08 17.97
CA TRP A 3 -3.10 7.14 17.09
C TRP A 3 -3.90 7.48 15.82
N TRP A 4 -5.10 6.94 15.61
CA TRP A 4 -5.84 7.10 14.33
C TRP A 4 -7.02 8.09 14.34
N LYS A 5 -7.27 8.83 15.42
CA LYS A 5 -8.48 9.69 15.53
C LYS A 5 -8.38 11.09 14.91
N ASN A 6 -7.26 11.51 14.32
CA ASN A 6 -7.08 12.93 13.93
C ASN A 6 -7.05 13.24 12.42
N TRP A 7 -7.35 12.29 11.52
CA TRP A 7 -7.16 12.53 10.09
C TRP A 7 -8.38 13.04 9.30
N PHE A 8 -9.55 13.23 9.91
CA PHE A 8 -10.73 13.78 9.22
C PHE A 8 -11.22 15.10 9.82
N ARG A 9 -10.46 16.18 9.63
CA ARG A 9 -10.92 17.58 9.79
C ARG A 9 -10.15 18.50 8.84
N ASN A 10 -10.56 18.59 7.56
CA ASN A 10 -10.63 19.86 6.81
C ASN A 10 -11.01 19.63 5.34
N THR A 11 -12.30 19.76 5.03
CA THR A 11 -12.74 20.24 3.71
C THR A 11 -14.02 21.06 3.92
N SER A 12 -13.83 22.37 4.12
CA SER A 12 -14.90 23.36 4.09
C SER A 12 -15.42 23.48 2.67
N PHE A 13 -16.61 22.92 2.41
CA PHE A 13 -17.33 23.14 1.16
C PHE A 13 -18.03 24.50 1.26
N THR A 14 -17.49 25.49 0.56
CA THR A 14 -18.06 26.83 0.44
C THR A 14 -19.32 26.79 -0.42
N SER A 15 -20.33 27.45 0.11
CA SER A 15 -21.69 27.61 -0.40
C SER A 15 -21.74 28.28 -1.77
N GLY A 16 -22.42 27.63 -2.73
CA GLY A 16 -22.88 28.25 -3.97
C GLY A 16 -24.41 28.29 -3.98
N LEU A 17 -24.97 29.46 -3.65
CA LEU A 17 -26.39 29.80 -3.76
C LEU A 17 -26.78 29.89 -5.25
N ALA A 18 -27.68 29.03 -5.71
CA ALA A 18 -28.40 29.22 -6.97
C ALA A 18 -29.90 29.27 -6.66
N LEU A 19 -30.43 30.50 -6.71
CA LEU A 19 -31.85 30.81 -6.82
C LEU A 19 -32.36 30.24 -8.14
N VAL A 20 -33.25 29.25 -8.09
CA VAL A 20 -34.11 28.90 -9.23
C VAL A 20 -35.56 29.04 -8.79
N ALA A 21 -36.22 29.93 -9.51
CA ALA A 21 -37.57 30.38 -9.28
C ALA A 21 -38.61 29.28 -9.51
N THR A 22 -39.62 29.40 -8.66
CA THR A 22 -40.95 28.82 -8.64
C THR A 22 -41.60 28.68 -10.02
N ALA A 23 -41.97 27.45 -10.39
CA ALA A 23 -43.09 27.17 -11.30
C ALA A 23 -43.94 26.07 -10.65
N PHE A 24 -44.73 26.47 -9.66
CA PHE A 24 -45.71 25.64 -8.97
C PHE A 24 -46.94 25.54 -9.88
N MET A 25 -46.91 24.62 -10.85
CA MET A 25 -48.12 24.24 -11.57
C MET A 25 -49.01 23.41 -10.65
N LEU A 26 -50.19 23.96 -10.38
CA LEU A 26 -51.31 23.28 -9.75
C LEU A 26 -51.79 22.12 -10.64
N PHE A 27 -51.24 20.93 -10.45
CA PHE A 27 -51.92 19.68 -10.79
C PHE A 27 -52.76 19.26 -9.59
N VAL A 28 -53.96 19.84 -9.51
CA VAL A 28 -55.07 19.28 -8.74
C VAL A 28 -55.71 18.20 -9.61
N GLY A 29 -55.84 16.98 -9.10
CA GLY A 29 -56.82 16.02 -9.61
C GLY A 29 -56.25 14.76 -10.25
N ALA A 30 -55.67 13.89 -9.43
CA ALA A 30 -55.89 12.44 -9.45
C ALA A 30 -55.06 11.84 -8.30
N THR A 31 -55.49 12.06 -7.05
CA THR A 31 -55.08 11.17 -5.97
C THR A 31 -55.66 9.81 -6.31
N SER A 32 -54.87 8.94 -6.94
CA SER A 32 -55.15 7.52 -6.91
C SER A 32 -55.38 7.18 -5.45
N GLY A 33 -56.60 6.77 -5.11
CA GLY A 33 -56.94 6.24 -3.80
C GLY A 33 -56.15 4.94 -3.63
N GLY A 34 -54.86 5.06 -3.34
CA GLY A 34 -54.00 3.95 -3.00
C GLY A 34 -54.62 3.35 -1.77
N ALA A 35 -55.25 2.18 -1.93
CA ALA A 35 -55.78 1.41 -0.83
C ALA A 35 -54.66 1.34 0.22
N GLN A 36 -54.87 1.98 1.36
CA GLN A 36 -53.89 2.03 2.43
C GLN A 36 -53.61 0.57 2.82
N GLU A 37 -52.37 0.14 2.62
CA GLU A 37 -51.96 -1.23 2.90
C GLU A 37 -52.35 -1.58 4.34
N THR A 38 -53.00 -2.72 4.53
CA THR A 38 -53.44 -3.12 5.86
C THR A 38 -52.23 -3.58 6.69
N LEU A 39 -52.34 -3.52 8.02
CA LEU A 39 -51.29 -4.02 8.91
C LEU A 39 -50.98 -5.51 8.64
N ASP A 40 -51.99 -6.30 8.28
CA ASP A 40 -51.84 -7.70 7.86
C ASP A 40 -51.00 -7.83 6.59
N GLN A 41 -51.26 -7.02 5.57
CA GLN A 41 -50.49 -7.03 4.32
C GLN A 41 -49.01 -6.70 4.57
N ARG A 42 -48.73 -5.65 5.34
CA ARG A 42 -47.35 -5.28 5.74
C ARG A 42 -46.67 -6.41 6.50
N TYR A 43 -47.38 -7.07 7.41
CA TYR A 43 -46.84 -8.21 8.15
C TYR A 43 -46.53 -9.41 7.25
N GLN A 44 -47.43 -9.77 6.34
CA GLN A 44 -47.16 -10.85 5.37
C GLN A 44 -45.99 -10.51 4.46
N GLN A 45 -45.86 -9.24 4.05
CA GLN A 45 -44.71 -8.76 3.30
C GLN A 45 -43.41 -8.89 4.11
N ALA A 46 -43.39 -8.47 5.37
CA ALA A 46 -42.22 -8.62 6.26
C ALA A 46 -41.81 -10.09 6.44
N VAL A 47 -42.80 -10.98 6.63
CA VAL A 47 -42.58 -12.43 6.66
C VAL A 47 -42.03 -12.94 5.33
N SER A 48 -42.49 -12.41 4.19
CA SER A 48 -41.94 -12.78 2.88
C SER A 48 -40.47 -12.38 2.72
N PHE A 49 -40.07 -11.19 3.23
CA PHE A 49 -38.67 -10.78 3.25
C PHE A 49 -37.83 -11.72 4.11
N PHE A 50 -38.33 -12.08 5.29
CA PHE A 50 -37.66 -13.01 6.20
C PHE A 50 -37.44 -14.38 5.54
N ASN A 51 -38.48 -14.96 4.96
CA ASN A 51 -38.43 -16.25 4.28
C ASN A 51 -37.56 -16.23 3.02
N SER A 52 -37.38 -15.06 2.41
CA SER A 52 -36.49 -14.86 1.25
C SER A 52 -35.05 -14.52 1.63
N ALA A 53 -34.67 -14.68 2.90
CA ALA A 53 -33.37 -14.31 3.46
C ALA A 53 -32.98 -12.82 3.28
N LYS A 54 -33.94 -11.94 3.05
CA LYS A 54 -33.76 -10.48 2.97
C LYS A 54 -33.85 -9.87 4.37
N MET A 55 -32.87 -10.22 5.22
CA MET A 55 -32.93 -9.93 6.66
C MET A 55 -32.94 -8.43 6.99
N GLU A 56 -32.30 -7.59 6.17
CA GLU A 56 -32.31 -6.13 6.32
C GLU A 56 -33.72 -5.57 6.09
N ASP A 57 -34.35 -5.91 4.95
CA ASP A 57 -35.72 -5.51 4.62
C ASP A 57 -36.73 -6.05 5.66
N ALA A 58 -36.55 -7.31 6.09
CA ALA A 58 -37.39 -7.92 7.12
C ALA A 58 -37.26 -7.20 8.47
N CYS A 59 -36.04 -6.92 8.93
CA CYS A 59 -35.78 -6.22 10.19
C CYS A 59 -36.44 -4.83 10.20
N GLU A 60 -36.27 -4.04 9.14
CA GLU A 60 -36.88 -2.71 9.05
C GLU A 60 -38.41 -2.78 8.97
N ALA A 61 -38.98 -3.70 8.18
CA ALA A 61 -40.43 -3.88 8.08
C ALA A 61 -41.05 -4.28 9.44
N PHE A 62 -40.44 -5.23 10.16
CA PHE A 62 -40.91 -5.63 11.48
C PHE A 62 -40.75 -4.54 12.54
N LYS A 63 -39.71 -3.70 12.48
CA LYS A 63 -39.58 -2.53 13.37
C LYS A 63 -40.73 -1.55 13.22
N VAL A 64 -41.18 -1.30 11.99
CA VAL A 64 -42.33 -0.43 11.71
C VAL A 64 -43.61 -1.02 12.30
N ILE A 65 -43.86 -2.31 12.09
CA ILE A 65 -45.04 -3.02 12.61
C ILE A 65 -45.05 -3.01 14.15
N GLU A 66 -43.94 -3.36 14.79
CA GLU A 66 -43.84 -3.38 16.26
C GLU A 66 -44.04 -1.99 16.88
N LYS A 67 -43.58 -0.94 16.19
CA LYS A 67 -43.79 0.46 16.60
C LYS A 67 -45.25 0.90 16.47
N GLU A 68 -45.95 0.44 15.43
CA GLU A 68 -47.36 0.77 15.18
C GLU A 68 -48.31 -0.01 16.10
N LYS A 69 -48.10 -1.32 16.26
CA LYS A 69 -48.88 -2.19 17.12
C LYS A 69 -47.99 -3.22 17.81
N PRO A 70 -47.51 -2.93 19.04
CA PRO A 70 -46.68 -3.85 19.80
C PRO A 70 -47.35 -5.22 19.99
N GLY A 71 -46.59 -6.29 19.83
CA GLY A 71 -47.11 -7.65 19.97
C GLY A 71 -48.05 -8.11 18.85
N TYR A 72 -48.09 -7.43 17.70
CA TYR A 72 -48.88 -7.89 16.55
C TYR A 72 -48.33 -9.20 15.99
N GLY A 73 -49.14 -10.27 16.01
CA GLY A 73 -48.74 -11.58 15.50
C GLY A 73 -47.49 -12.13 16.21
N GLN A 74 -46.48 -12.53 15.43
CA GLN A 74 -45.18 -12.99 15.94
C GLN A 74 -44.06 -11.97 15.67
N THR A 75 -44.40 -10.68 15.52
CA THR A 75 -43.47 -9.63 15.11
C THR A 75 -42.21 -9.58 16.00
N SER A 76 -42.36 -9.61 17.32
CA SER A 76 -41.23 -9.59 18.26
C SER A 76 -40.24 -10.74 18.04
N THR A 77 -40.75 -11.96 17.78
CA THR A 77 -39.93 -13.14 17.49
C THR A 77 -39.13 -12.96 16.21
N TYR A 78 -39.80 -12.56 15.12
CA TYR A 78 -39.13 -12.33 13.84
C TYR A 78 -38.13 -11.17 13.89
N LEU A 79 -38.48 -10.08 14.56
CA LEU A 79 -37.63 -8.90 14.74
C LEU A 79 -36.32 -9.28 15.44
N LYS A 80 -36.40 -10.06 16.53
CA LYS A 80 -35.19 -10.53 17.24
C LYS A 80 -34.26 -11.32 16.32
N VAL A 81 -34.80 -12.23 15.51
CA VAL A 81 -33.99 -13.07 14.61
C VAL A 81 -33.43 -12.24 13.45
N ALA A 82 -34.29 -11.52 12.72
CA ALA A 82 -33.91 -10.72 11.56
C ALA A 82 -32.88 -9.65 11.92
N CYS A 83 -33.16 -8.84 12.94
CA CYS A 83 -32.25 -7.77 13.36
C CYS A 83 -30.98 -8.32 14.01
N GLY A 84 -31.06 -9.47 14.70
CA GLY A 84 -29.87 -10.17 15.20
C GLY A 84 -28.95 -10.67 14.08
N GLU A 85 -29.52 -11.15 12.97
CA GLU A 85 -28.77 -11.56 11.77
C GLU A 85 -28.13 -10.34 11.09
N VAL A 86 -28.89 -9.26 10.91
CA VAL A 86 -28.37 -8.00 10.36
C VAL A 86 -27.19 -7.49 11.20
N GLY A 87 -27.30 -7.47 12.53
CA GLY A 87 -26.21 -7.05 13.40
C GLY A 87 -24.96 -7.93 13.28
N ARG A 88 -25.12 -9.24 13.11
CA ARG A 88 -24.00 -10.17 12.89
C ARG A 88 -23.32 -9.95 11.54
N MET A 89 -24.10 -9.77 10.48
CA MET A 89 -23.58 -9.45 9.15
C MET A 89 -22.87 -8.08 9.13
N GLN A 90 -23.41 -7.05 9.81
CA GLN A 90 -22.78 -5.73 9.91
C GLN A 90 -21.42 -5.81 10.59
N LYS A 91 -21.34 -6.57 11.69
CA LYS A 91 -20.09 -6.79 12.40
C LYS A 91 -19.06 -7.51 11.52
N MET A 92 -19.48 -8.53 10.77
CA MET A 92 -18.59 -9.24 9.85
C MET A 92 -18.05 -8.32 8.75
N GLU A 93 -18.91 -7.49 8.15
CA GLU A 93 -18.50 -6.49 7.15
C GLU A 93 -17.48 -5.50 7.72
N GLU A 94 -17.72 -4.99 8.94
CA GLU A 94 -16.83 -4.07 9.64
C GLU A 94 -15.50 -4.74 10.03
N ASP A 95 -15.53 -5.98 10.52
CA ASP A 95 -14.32 -6.74 10.88
C ASP A 95 -13.44 -7.00 9.65
N ASP A 96 -14.03 -7.37 8.50
CA ASP A 96 -13.29 -7.55 7.25
C ASP A 96 -12.74 -6.24 6.71
N PHE A 97 -13.52 -5.14 6.78
CA PHE A 97 -13.03 -3.82 6.43
C PHE A 97 -11.83 -3.40 7.28
N ASN A 98 -11.93 -3.54 8.60
CA ASN A 98 -10.87 -3.14 9.54
C ASN A 98 -9.58 -3.96 9.32
N GLN A 99 -9.70 -5.26 9.06
CA GLN A 99 -8.57 -6.11 8.67
C GLN A 99 -7.96 -5.67 7.33
N GLY A 100 -8.79 -5.31 6.35
CA GLY A 100 -8.32 -4.78 5.07
C GLY A 100 -7.50 -3.50 5.24
N VAL A 101 -7.97 -2.57 6.09
CA VAL A 101 -7.24 -1.33 6.42
C VAL A 101 -5.91 -1.64 7.13
N ASP A 102 -5.89 -2.58 8.06
CA ASP A 102 -4.67 -3.01 8.76
C ASP A 102 -3.64 -3.59 7.77
N PHE A 103 -4.05 -4.51 6.88
CA PHE A 103 -3.16 -5.05 5.85
C PHE A 103 -2.66 -3.97 4.89
N TYR A 104 -3.53 -3.05 4.47
CA TYR A 104 -3.14 -1.93 3.61
C TYR A 104 -2.06 -1.07 4.28
N SER A 105 -2.23 -0.73 5.56
CA SER A 105 -1.26 0.06 6.32
C SER A 105 0.11 -0.62 6.48
N LYS A 106 0.15 -1.95 6.40
CA LYS A 106 1.36 -2.78 6.46
C LYS A 106 1.99 -3.03 5.08
N GLY A 107 1.42 -2.47 4.01
CA GLY A 107 1.87 -2.70 2.64
C GLY A 107 1.51 -4.09 2.08
N ARG A 108 0.68 -4.87 2.79
CA ARG A 108 0.21 -6.20 2.37
C ARG A 108 -1.01 -6.05 1.45
N LEU A 109 -0.76 -5.57 0.23
CA LEU A 109 -1.83 -5.12 -0.68
C LEU A 109 -2.78 -6.26 -1.11
N ASP A 110 -2.27 -7.46 -1.34
CA ASP A 110 -3.09 -8.60 -1.79
C ASP A 110 -4.03 -9.08 -0.67
N ASP A 111 -3.52 -9.19 0.57
CA ASP A 111 -4.33 -9.53 1.74
C ASP A 111 -5.39 -8.46 2.01
N ALA A 112 -5.01 -7.19 1.88
CA ALA A 112 -5.94 -6.06 2.01
C ALA A 112 -7.06 -6.16 0.98
N LYS A 113 -6.72 -6.40 -0.28
CA LYS A 113 -7.68 -6.56 -1.37
C LYS A 113 -8.64 -7.70 -1.09
N GLN A 114 -8.13 -8.86 -0.68
CA GLN A 114 -8.96 -10.02 -0.35
C GLN A 114 -9.98 -9.69 0.75
N LYS A 115 -9.56 -8.98 1.80
CA LYS A 115 -10.44 -8.58 2.90
C LYS A 115 -11.51 -7.58 2.47
N PHE A 116 -11.14 -6.61 1.66
CA PHE A 116 -12.10 -5.68 1.06
C PHE A 116 -13.10 -6.39 0.13
N ASP A 117 -12.66 -7.36 -0.66
CA ASP A 117 -13.55 -8.19 -1.48
C ASP A 117 -14.51 -9.03 -0.62
N GLN A 118 -14.06 -9.52 0.55
CA GLN A 118 -14.91 -10.24 1.50
C GLN A 118 -15.98 -9.32 2.10
N ALA A 119 -15.62 -8.10 2.51
CA ALA A 119 -16.58 -7.11 2.99
C ALA A 119 -17.67 -6.81 1.95
N LEU A 120 -17.33 -6.68 0.66
CA LEU A 120 -18.31 -6.44 -0.41
C LEU A 120 -19.26 -7.61 -0.69
N LYS A 121 -18.90 -8.84 -0.27
CA LYS A 121 -19.77 -10.02 -0.41
C LYS A 121 -20.86 -10.08 0.64
N VAL A 122 -20.74 -9.30 1.73
CA VAL A 122 -21.80 -9.21 2.74
C VAL A 122 -23.00 -8.50 2.10
N PRO A 123 -24.22 -9.09 2.14
CA PRO A 123 -25.38 -8.58 1.39
C PRO A 123 -25.91 -7.23 1.89
N LEU A 124 -25.35 -6.69 2.96
CA LEU A 124 -25.80 -5.46 3.60
C LEU A 124 -25.41 -4.20 2.83
N LYS A 125 -26.28 -3.21 2.91
CA LYS A 125 -26.12 -1.93 2.22
C LYS A 125 -25.67 -0.84 3.21
N ASN A 126 -24.51 -0.97 3.86
CA ASN A 126 -23.92 0.19 4.51
C ASN A 126 -23.26 1.09 3.44
N PRO A 127 -23.90 2.18 2.96
CA PRO A 127 -23.41 2.92 1.81
C PRO A 127 -22.04 3.58 2.09
N LYS A 128 -21.81 3.99 3.34
CA LYS A 128 -20.58 4.63 3.75
C LYS A 128 -19.41 3.65 3.70
N LEU A 129 -19.57 2.48 4.32
CA LEU A 129 -18.53 1.45 4.36
C LEU A 129 -18.17 0.97 2.96
N ARG A 130 -19.17 0.73 2.10
CA ARG A 130 -18.92 0.35 0.70
C ARG A 130 -18.19 1.42 -0.11
N GLY A 131 -18.50 2.69 0.13
CA GLY A 131 -17.77 3.82 -0.46
C GLY A 131 -16.30 3.83 -0.05
N ASP A 132 -16.03 3.59 1.23
CA ASP A 132 -14.68 3.50 1.77
C ASP A 132 -13.91 2.28 1.21
N VAL A 133 -14.54 1.10 1.16
CA VAL A 133 -13.96 -0.12 0.55
C VAL A 133 -13.57 0.12 -0.91
N THR A 134 -14.50 0.69 -1.71
CA THR A 134 -14.26 0.98 -3.13
C THR A 134 -13.07 1.93 -3.30
N ARG A 135 -12.95 2.95 -2.45
CA ARG A 135 -11.81 3.88 -2.46
C ARG A 135 -10.50 3.14 -2.18
N TYR A 136 -10.44 2.27 -1.18
CA TYR A 136 -9.23 1.49 -0.89
C TYR A 136 -8.86 0.52 -2.01
N LEU A 137 -9.82 -0.19 -2.59
CA LEU A 137 -9.58 -1.08 -3.72
C LEU A 137 -8.99 -0.33 -4.93
N LYS A 138 -9.47 0.90 -5.20
CA LYS A 138 -8.87 1.76 -6.22
C LYS A 138 -7.42 2.13 -5.88
N LEU A 139 -7.15 2.56 -4.64
CA LEU A 139 -5.78 2.89 -4.21
C LEU A 139 -4.82 1.71 -4.34
N ILE A 140 -5.28 0.50 -3.99
CA ILE A 140 -4.51 -0.73 -4.15
C ILE A 140 -4.20 -0.99 -5.63
N ALA A 141 -5.21 -0.91 -6.51
CA ALA A 141 -5.03 -1.12 -7.94
C ALA A 141 -4.05 -0.11 -8.56
N ASP A 142 -4.20 1.17 -8.21
CA ASP A 142 -3.31 2.24 -8.64
C ASP A 142 -1.86 1.96 -8.19
N GLN A 143 -1.65 1.56 -6.93
CA GLN A 143 -0.33 1.25 -6.38
C GLN A 143 0.31 0.00 -7.04
N GLN A 144 -0.47 -1.05 -7.28
CA GLN A 144 0.00 -2.27 -7.95
C GLN A 144 0.37 -1.98 -9.41
N SER A 145 -0.42 -1.20 -10.14
CA SER A 145 -0.10 -0.81 -11.52
C SER A 145 1.17 0.05 -11.60
N ALA A 146 1.34 1.02 -10.70
CA ALA A 146 2.55 1.81 -10.59
C ALA A 146 3.80 0.94 -10.29
N SER A 147 3.64 -0.10 -9.48
CA SER A 147 4.72 -1.06 -9.21
C SER A 147 5.13 -1.84 -10.45
N ARG A 148 4.16 -2.36 -11.22
CA ARG A 148 4.44 -3.06 -12.49
C ARG A 148 5.13 -2.17 -13.51
N TYR A 149 4.67 -0.93 -13.67
CA TYR A 149 5.33 0.02 -14.59
C TYR A 149 6.75 0.36 -14.15
N PHE A 150 6.99 0.47 -12.84
CA PHE A 150 8.32 0.72 -12.33
C PHE A 150 9.26 -0.45 -12.67
N ASP A 151 8.85 -1.68 -12.38
CA ASP A 151 9.64 -2.88 -12.66
C ASP A 151 9.93 -3.04 -14.16
N GLU A 152 8.93 -2.79 -15.01
CA GLU A 152 9.10 -2.80 -16.47
C GLU A 152 10.06 -1.70 -16.94
N GLY A 153 9.95 -0.49 -16.38
CA GLY A 153 10.88 0.61 -16.66
C GLY A 153 12.31 0.26 -16.30
N VAL A 154 12.53 -0.37 -15.15
CA VAL A 154 13.86 -0.86 -14.71
C VAL A 154 14.40 -1.89 -15.70
N ARG A 155 13.58 -2.85 -16.12
CA ARG A 155 13.97 -3.87 -17.11
C ARG A 155 14.35 -3.23 -18.45
N LEU A 156 13.54 -2.31 -18.97
CA LEU A 156 13.80 -1.60 -20.24
C LEU A 156 15.07 -0.74 -20.16
N PHE A 157 15.29 -0.08 -19.03
CA PHE A 157 16.50 0.71 -18.77
C PHE A 157 17.75 -0.17 -18.81
N LYS A 158 17.72 -1.33 -18.14
CA LYS A 158 18.83 -2.31 -18.16
C LYS A 158 19.11 -2.85 -19.57
N GLN A 159 18.11 -2.91 -20.44
CA GLN A 159 18.24 -3.32 -21.84
C GLN A 159 18.75 -2.22 -22.78
N GLY A 160 19.02 -1.00 -22.26
CA GLY A 160 19.41 0.15 -23.08
C GLY A 160 18.25 0.75 -23.89
N ARG A 161 17.01 0.29 -23.68
CA ARG A 161 15.79 0.79 -24.36
C ARG A 161 15.30 2.05 -23.67
N LEU A 162 16.12 3.11 -23.72
CA LEU A 162 15.96 4.30 -22.89
C LEU A 162 14.64 5.05 -23.13
N ALA A 163 14.20 5.16 -24.39
CA ALA A 163 12.94 5.85 -24.73
C ALA A 163 11.72 5.17 -24.09
N GLU A 164 11.67 3.84 -24.14
CA GLU A 164 10.57 3.06 -23.57
C GLU A 164 10.63 3.05 -22.04
N ALA A 165 11.83 2.92 -21.47
CA ALA A 165 12.04 3.04 -20.03
C ALA A 165 11.54 4.40 -19.51
N LYS A 166 11.86 5.49 -20.23
CA LYS A 166 11.42 6.85 -19.92
C LYS A 166 9.89 6.94 -19.88
N ALA A 167 9.21 6.37 -20.88
CA ALA A 167 7.75 6.34 -20.91
C ALA A 167 7.16 5.64 -19.68
N ARG A 168 7.71 4.48 -19.28
CA ARG A 168 7.25 3.75 -18.08
C ARG A 168 7.50 4.52 -16.79
N PHE A 169 8.70 5.07 -16.61
CA PHE A 169 9.02 5.83 -15.40
C PHE A 169 8.20 7.13 -15.29
N SER A 170 7.91 7.80 -16.40
CA SER A 170 7.03 8.99 -16.38
C SER A 170 5.63 8.66 -15.87
N GLN A 171 5.06 7.50 -16.22
CA GLN A 171 3.76 7.06 -15.70
C GLN A 171 3.79 6.86 -14.17
N VAL A 172 4.90 6.34 -13.65
CA VAL A 172 5.07 6.13 -12.20
C VAL A 172 5.34 7.44 -11.46
N ALA A 173 6.16 8.33 -12.02
CA ALA A 173 6.55 9.59 -11.41
C ALA A 173 5.40 10.61 -11.30
N GLN A 174 4.40 10.50 -12.16
CA GLN A 174 3.17 11.32 -12.09
C GLN A 174 2.26 10.91 -10.91
N GLY A 175 2.44 9.71 -10.35
CA GLY A 175 1.68 9.23 -9.20
C GLY A 175 2.31 9.65 -7.87
N ASN A 176 1.51 9.64 -6.80
CA ASN A 176 1.99 9.82 -5.41
C ASN A 176 2.35 8.47 -4.75
N GLY A 177 2.79 7.50 -5.56
CA GLY A 177 3.08 6.14 -5.09
C GLY A 177 4.47 6.00 -4.48
N PRO A 178 4.75 4.88 -3.78
CA PRO A 178 6.06 4.62 -3.17
C PRO A 178 7.21 4.64 -4.18
N ASN A 179 6.94 4.31 -5.46
CA ASN A 179 7.95 4.25 -6.51
C ASN A 179 8.16 5.57 -7.26
N ALA A 180 7.40 6.63 -6.96
CA ALA A 180 7.45 7.89 -7.70
C ALA A 180 8.85 8.54 -7.63
N SER A 181 9.45 8.59 -6.44
CA SER A 181 10.81 9.12 -6.25
C SER A 181 11.86 8.27 -6.98
N GLY A 182 11.75 6.95 -6.89
CA GLY A 182 12.63 6.04 -7.64
C GLY A 182 12.54 6.27 -9.15
N ALA A 183 11.32 6.43 -9.67
CA ALA A 183 11.08 6.66 -11.09
C ALA A 183 11.70 7.99 -11.55
N GLN A 184 11.56 9.05 -10.75
CA GLN A 184 12.20 10.34 -11.04
C GLN A 184 13.73 10.23 -11.11
N ASN A 185 14.34 9.43 -10.23
CA ASN A 185 15.77 9.19 -10.27
C ASN A 185 16.20 8.51 -11.58
N TYR A 186 15.44 7.52 -12.06
CA TYR A 186 15.71 6.89 -13.36
C TYR A 186 15.49 7.85 -14.54
N LEU A 187 14.46 8.70 -14.50
CA LEU A 187 14.24 9.71 -15.53
C LEU A 187 15.44 10.65 -15.67
N ASN A 188 15.97 11.14 -14.54
CA ASN A 188 17.16 11.99 -14.53
C ASN A 188 18.39 11.27 -15.12
N ARG A 189 18.54 9.96 -14.85
CA ARG A 189 19.64 9.15 -15.42
C ARG A 189 19.49 8.97 -16.94
N ILE A 190 18.27 8.74 -17.41
CA ILE A 190 17.99 8.64 -18.84
C ILE A 190 18.34 9.95 -19.53
N GLU A 191 17.93 11.08 -18.95
CA GLU A 191 18.25 12.41 -19.49
C GLU A 191 19.77 12.67 -19.56
N GLN A 192 20.52 12.32 -18.51
CA GLN A 192 21.98 12.44 -18.51
C GLN A 192 22.63 11.58 -19.61
N ALA A 193 22.16 10.34 -19.78
CA ALA A 193 22.65 9.45 -20.85
C ALA A 193 22.33 10.00 -22.25
N GLU A 194 21.12 10.55 -22.45
CA GLU A 194 20.72 11.20 -23.70
C GLU A 194 21.58 12.44 -24.00
N GLN A 195 21.92 13.25 -22.99
CA GLN A 195 22.80 14.41 -23.16
C GLN A 195 24.24 14.01 -23.50
N ALA A 196 24.80 13.01 -22.82
CA ALA A 196 26.13 12.49 -23.10
C ALA A 196 26.24 11.92 -24.53
N ALA A 197 25.20 11.22 -25.01
CA ALA A 197 25.15 10.71 -26.37
C ALA A 197 25.11 11.81 -27.45
N LYS A 198 24.52 12.98 -27.14
CA LYS A 198 24.52 14.16 -28.03
C LYS A 198 25.87 14.87 -28.07
N GLN A 199 26.62 14.83 -26.96
CA GLN A 199 27.91 15.51 -26.83
C GLN A 199 29.08 14.70 -27.40
N GLN A 200 28.91 13.39 -27.62
CA GLN A 200 29.91 12.62 -28.35
C GLN A 200 29.86 13.01 -29.84
N PRO A 201 30.89 13.68 -30.38
CA PRO A 201 30.95 13.98 -31.79
C PRO A 201 30.90 12.65 -32.55
N LYS A 202 29.99 12.56 -33.51
CA LYS A 202 29.82 11.41 -34.41
C LYS A 202 31.22 11.06 -34.96
N PRO A 203 31.84 9.93 -34.59
CA PRO A 203 33.21 9.67 -34.99
C PRO A 203 33.27 9.65 -36.53
N PRO A 204 34.14 10.46 -37.16
CA PRO A 204 34.41 10.33 -38.58
C PRO A 204 34.98 8.92 -38.79
N GLY A 205 34.41 8.17 -39.73
CA GLY A 205 34.62 6.74 -39.89
C GLY A 205 36.08 6.31 -39.73
N GLY A 206 36.33 5.37 -38.81
CA GLY A 206 37.65 4.82 -38.55
C GLY A 206 37.57 3.62 -37.62
N THR A 207 37.99 2.46 -38.13
CA THR A 207 38.10 1.17 -37.46
C THR A 207 39.03 1.20 -36.24
N THR A 208 38.60 0.52 -35.16
CA THR A 208 39.39 -0.12 -34.07
C THR A 208 40.58 0.63 -33.45
N THR A 209 40.54 0.89 -32.13
CA THR A 209 41.39 0.26 -31.08
C THR A 209 41.50 1.14 -29.82
N THR A 210 40.98 0.60 -28.71
CA THR A 210 41.42 0.59 -27.30
C THR A 210 42.30 1.70 -26.68
N SER A 211 41.88 2.15 -25.48
CA SER A 211 42.64 2.59 -24.27
C SER A 211 42.15 3.95 -23.76
N THR A 212 41.18 4.06 -22.84
CA THR A 212 41.19 3.75 -21.39
C THR A 212 42.02 4.72 -20.56
N GLU A 213 41.42 5.87 -20.26
CA GLU A 213 41.64 6.60 -19.00
C GLU A 213 40.29 7.17 -18.55
N GLN A 214 39.45 6.27 -18.01
CA GLN A 214 38.14 6.62 -17.45
C GLN A 214 38.33 7.25 -16.08
N VAL A 215 38.13 8.58 -16.02
CA VAL A 215 37.60 9.23 -14.82
C VAL A 215 36.36 8.45 -14.43
N THR A 216 36.47 7.59 -13.43
CA THR A 216 35.47 6.57 -13.15
C THR A 216 34.28 7.26 -12.51
N GLN A 217 33.34 7.72 -13.35
CA GLN A 217 31.98 7.99 -12.90
C GLN A 217 31.55 6.76 -12.07
N PRO A 218 30.95 6.97 -10.89
CA PRO A 218 30.42 5.86 -10.09
C PRO A 218 29.64 4.95 -11.04
N GLY A 219 29.99 3.67 -11.07
CA GLY A 219 29.28 2.71 -11.91
C GLY A 219 27.80 2.76 -11.56
N ALA A 220 26.94 2.34 -12.50
CA ALA A 220 25.50 2.25 -12.25
C ALA A 220 25.18 1.54 -10.92
N ASP A 221 26.04 0.59 -10.53
CA ASP A 221 25.93 -0.14 -9.27
C ASP A 221 26.26 0.74 -8.06
N GLU A 222 27.33 1.55 -8.08
CA GLU A 222 27.64 2.46 -6.95
C GLU A 222 26.51 3.46 -6.67
N GLN A 223 25.74 3.83 -7.70
CA GLN A 223 24.57 4.69 -7.50
C GLN A 223 23.44 3.97 -6.76
N ILE A 224 23.24 2.66 -7.01
CA ILE A 224 22.27 1.84 -6.26
C ILE A 224 22.70 1.77 -4.80
N LEU A 225 23.97 1.49 -4.53
CA LEU A 225 24.50 1.48 -3.17
C LEU A 225 24.29 2.85 -2.48
N ARG A 226 24.64 3.95 -3.16
CA ARG A 226 24.41 5.30 -2.63
C ARG A 226 22.93 5.53 -2.29
N THR A 227 22.02 5.13 -3.17
CA THR A 227 20.57 5.27 -2.97
C THR A 227 20.11 4.47 -1.75
N ALA A 228 20.63 3.25 -1.61
CA ALA A 228 20.31 2.38 -0.50
C ALA A 228 20.80 2.94 0.85
N LEU A 229 22.00 3.52 0.88
CA LEU A 229 22.55 4.19 2.06
C LEU A 229 21.73 5.44 2.43
N ILE A 230 21.32 6.25 1.45
CA ILE A 230 20.43 7.41 1.68
C ILE A 230 19.12 6.94 2.29
N ALA A 231 18.51 5.87 1.76
CA ALA A 231 17.29 5.30 2.31
C ALA A 231 17.48 4.83 3.77
N TYR A 232 18.60 4.16 4.07
CA TYR A 232 18.92 3.74 5.44
C TYR A 232 18.99 4.94 6.41
N PHE A 233 19.73 5.98 6.05
CA PHE A 233 19.90 7.16 6.91
C PHE A 233 18.64 8.00 7.05
N ASN A 234 17.72 7.95 6.07
CA ASN A 234 16.41 8.57 6.17
C ASN A 234 15.39 7.74 6.95
N GLY A 235 15.76 6.54 7.43
CA GLY A 235 14.86 5.63 8.14
C GLY A 235 13.91 4.84 7.23
N ASN A 236 14.08 4.91 5.91
CA ASN A 236 13.31 4.14 4.92
C ASN A 236 13.89 2.72 4.82
N LEU A 237 13.71 1.92 5.88
CA LEU A 237 14.37 0.62 6.01
C LEU A 237 13.96 -0.40 4.93
N ASN A 238 12.71 -0.34 4.43
CA ASN A 238 12.26 -1.19 3.32
C ASN A 238 13.03 -0.89 2.03
N ASP A 239 13.14 0.38 1.66
CA ASP A 239 13.85 0.80 0.45
C ASP A 239 15.35 0.53 0.56
N ALA A 240 15.92 0.71 1.76
CA ALA A 240 17.31 0.40 2.03
C ALA A 240 17.60 -1.10 1.80
N GLU A 241 16.83 -1.97 2.42
CA GLU A 241 16.95 -3.43 2.28
C GLU A 241 16.80 -3.89 0.83
N HIS A 242 15.79 -3.37 0.12
CA HIS A 242 15.54 -3.70 -1.28
C HIS A 242 16.71 -3.28 -2.17
N ASN A 243 17.15 -2.02 -2.06
CA ASN A 243 18.25 -1.51 -2.89
C ASN A 243 19.61 -2.16 -2.54
N LEU A 244 19.87 -2.47 -1.27
CA LEU A 244 21.07 -3.21 -0.86
C LEU A 244 21.08 -4.63 -1.41
N SER A 245 19.93 -5.32 -1.38
CA SER A 245 19.80 -6.66 -1.97
C SER A 245 20.02 -6.62 -3.48
N ASN A 246 19.38 -5.68 -4.17
CA ASN A 246 19.63 -5.47 -5.60
C ASN A 246 21.11 -5.20 -5.89
N TYR A 247 21.78 -4.37 -5.08
CA TYR A 247 23.22 -4.11 -5.27
C TYR A 247 24.07 -5.37 -5.12
N LEU A 248 23.76 -6.20 -4.12
CA LEU A 248 24.45 -7.47 -3.86
C LEU A 248 24.22 -8.50 -4.98
N ASP A 249 22.99 -8.57 -5.51
CA ASP A 249 22.61 -9.48 -6.60
C ASP A 249 23.28 -9.11 -7.93
N ASN A 250 23.55 -7.82 -8.16
CA ASN A 250 24.30 -7.35 -9.34
C ASN A 250 25.83 -7.40 -9.13
N HIS A 251 26.31 -8.11 -8.10
CA HIS A 251 27.74 -8.26 -7.80
C HIS A 251 28.50 -6.93 -7.66
N GLY A 252 27.86 -5.91 -7.09
CA GLY A 252 28.46 -4.59 -6.93
C GLY A 252 29.79 -4.64 -6.16
N ARG A 253 30.75 -3.78 -6.50
CA ARG A 253 32.15 -3.88 -6.01
C ARG A 253 32.34 -3.79 -4.50
N LYS A 254 31.45 -3.10 -3.78
CA LYS A 254 31.52 -2.84 -2.32
C LYS A 254 30.56 -3.74 -1.54
N ARG A 255 30.67 -5.06 -1.76
CA ARG A 255 29.73 -6.06 -1.20
C ARG A 255 29.78 -6.09 0.32
N ASP A 256 30.96 -6.00 0.89
CA ASP A 256 31.21 -5.90 2.33
C ASP A 256 30.42 -4.76 2.98
N LEU A 257 30.50 -3.56 2.41
CA LEU A 257 29.76 -2.39 2.87
C LEU A 257 28.24 -2.60 2.71
N ALA A 258 27.81 -3.19 1.59
CA ALA A 258 26.40 -3.43 1.33
C ALA A 258 25.80 -4.48 2.28
N PHE A 259 26.49 -5.60 2.50
CA PHE A 259 26.12 -6.60 3.51
C PHE A 259 26.05 -5.96 4.89
N PHE A 260 27.06 -5.18 5.27
CA PHE A 260 27.05 -4.49 6.56
C PHE A 260 25.83 -3.59 6.72
N PHE A 261 25.51 -2.74 5.75
CA PHE A 261 24.34 -1.86 5.88
C PHE A 261 23.01 -2.61 5.76
N ARG A 262 22.96 -3.78 5.10
CA ARG A 262 21.74 -4.60 5.05
C ARG A 262 21.51 -5.28 6.40
N GLY A 263 22.58 -5.81 7.00
CA GLY A 263 22.56 -6.29 8.38
C GLY A 263 22.19 -5.18 9.37
N ALA A 264 22.71 -3.96 9.18
CA ALA A 264 22.34 -2.80 9.98
C ALA A 264 20.85 -2.44 9.82
N THR A 265 20.29 -2.58 8.62
CA THR A 265 18.86 -2.36 8.33
C THR A 265 17.99 -3.34 9.10
N HIS A 266 18.32 -4.64 9.05
CA HIS A 266 17.64 -5.68 9.82
C HIS A 266 17.80 -5.48 11.34
N GLY A 267 19.02 -5.18 11.81
CA GLY A 267 19.30 -4.90 13.20
C GLY A 267 18.49 -3.71 13.74
N THR A 268 18.32 -2.64 12.95
CA THR A 268 17.49 -1.50 13.32
C THR A 268 16.04 -1.94 13.54
N ARG A 269 15.46 -2.75 12.65
CA ARG A 269 14.09 -3.28 12.82
C ARG A 269 13.96 -4.14 14.07
N TYR A 270 14.94 -5.01 14.31
CA TYR A 270 14.98 -5.83 15.53
C TYR A 270 14.91 -4.95 16.78
N PHE A 271 15.75 -3.91 16.88
CA PHE A 271 15.73 -3.02 18.05
C PHE A 271 14.45 -2.16 18.13
N LEU A 272 13.92 -1.67 17.00
CA LEU A 272 12.67 -0.92 16.97
C LEU A 272 11.46 -1.77 17.38
N SER A 273 11.51 -3.10 17.17
CA SER A 273 10.49 -4.04 17.66
C SER A 273 10.52 -4.26 19.18
N GLY A 274 11.45 -3.63 19.90
CA GLY A 274 11.72 -3.92 21.30
C GLY A 274 12.35 -5.31 21.47
N GLN A 275 13.19 -5.72 20.51
CA GLN A 275 13.91 -7.01 20.51
C GLN A 275 13.01 -8.25 20.41
N LYS A 276 11.81 -8.11 19.85
CA LYS A 276 10.83 -9.21 19.73
C LYS A 276 10.93 -9.98 18.42
N ASP A 277 11.42 -9.34 17.36
CA ASP A 277 11.52 -9.95 16.03
C ASP A 277 12.85 -10.72 15.86
N ALA A 278 12.89 -11.95 16.38
CA ALA A 278 14.08 -12.80 16.30
C ALA A 278 14.55 -13.03 14.85
N LYS A 279 13.62 -13.09 13.88
CA LYS A 279 13.96 -13.26 12.46
C LYS A 279 14.82 -12.10 11.95
N GLN A 280 14.50 -10.86 12.34
CA GLN A 280 15.31 -9.70 11.95
C GLN A 280 16.71 -9.74 12.57
N ARG A 281 16.85 -10.24 13.81
CA ARG A 281 18.17 -10.46 14.41
C ARG A 281 18.97 -11.49 13.62
N ASP A 282 18.36 -12.62 13.27
CA ASP A 282 19.06 -13.70 12.57
C ASP A 282 19.52 -13.26 11.16
N LEU A 283 18.67 -12.53 10.44
CA LEU A 283 19.03 -11.92 9.15
C LEU A 283 20.19 -10.93 9.30
N ALA A 284 20.17 -10.09 10.34
CA ALA A 284 21.25 -9.15 10.61
C ALA A 284 22.58 -9.86 10.85
N LEU A 285 22.59 -10.90 11.69
CA LEU A 285 23.78 -11.69 11.99
C LEU A 285 24.30 -12.43 10.75
N ALA A 286 23.42 -12.96 9.90
CA ALA A 286 23.81 -13.59 8.65
C ALA A 286 24.54 -12.60 7.72
N ASP A 287 23.96 -11.42 7.50
CA ASP A 287 24.57 -10.38 6.67
C ASP A 287 25.91 -9.88 7.24
N PHE A 288 26.01 -9.73 8.57
CA PHE A 288 27.27 -9.33 9.21
C PHE A 288 28.38 -10.37 9.05
N ARG A 289 28.06 -11.67 9.05
CA ARG A 289 29.03 -12.73 8.73
C ARG A 289 29.50 -12.59 7.28
N SER A 290 28.57 -12.44 6.33
CA SER A 290 28.91 -12.24 4.92
C SER A 290 29.79 -11.00 4.69
N ALA A 291 29.53 -9.90 5.40
CA ALA A 291 30.37 -8.70 5.32
C ALA A 291 31.83 -8.98 5.72
N LYS A 292 32.05 -9.86 6.70
CA LYS A 292 33.39 -10.26 7.17
C LYS A 292 34.07 -11.24 6.21
N ASP A 293 33.33 -12.23 5.73
CA ASP A 293 33.87 -13.28 4.85
C ASP A 293 34.39 -12.71 3.52
N HIS A 294 33.76 -11.64 3.02
CA HIS A 294 34.16 -10.98 1.78
C HIS A 294 35.31 -9.97 1.96
N GLY A 295 35.65 -9.57 3.18
CA GLY A 295 36.63 -8.54 3.45
C GLY A 295 37.37 -8.80 4.75
N ALA A 296 38.52 -9.47 4.67
CA ALA A 296 39.38 -9.75 5.83
C ALA A 296 39.80 -8.47 6.61
N GLN A 297 39.65 -7.29 6.00
CA GLN A 297 39.97 -5.99 6.58
C GLN A 297 38.77 -5.02 6.64
N PHE A 298 37.54 -5.49 6.42
CA PHE A 298 36.38 -4.59 6.48
C PHE A 298 36.23 -4.01 7.90
N GLN A 299 36.28 -2.68 7.99
CA GLN A 299 36.02 -1.96 9.24
C GLN A 299 34.67 -1.24 9.12
N PRO A 300 33.71 -1.50 10.02
CA PRO A 300 32.41 -0.86 9.96
C PRO A 300 32.55 0.66 10.19
N PRO A 301 31.75 1.50 9.51
CA PRO A 301 31.83 2.95 9.63
C PRO A 301 31.26 3.44 10.98
N GLN A 302 32.07 3.35 12.03
CA GLN A 302 31.66 3.58 13.44
C GLN A 302 30.99 4.94 13.69
N LYS A 303 31.40 5.99 12.95
CA LYS A 303 30.87 7.36 13.12
C LYS A 303 29.41 7.53 12.69
N TYR A 304 28.89 6.63 11.87
CA TYR A 304 27.58 6.78 11.23
C TYR A 304 26.56 5.73 11.70
N VAL A 305 26.96 4.83 12.59
CA VAL A 305 26.15 3.67 12.97
C VAL A 305 25.96 3.66 14.48
N SER A 306 24.75 3.34 14.93
CA SER A 306 24.46 3.33 16.37
C SER A 306 25.33 2.29 17.12
N PRO A 307 25.71 2.57 18.38
CA PRO A 307 26.47 1.60 19.19
C PRO A 307 25.80 0.23 19.32
N LYS A 308 24.46 0.16 19.29
CA LYS A 308 23.73 -1.11 19.35
C LYS A 308 23.95 -1.99 18.11
N ILE A 309 24.02 -1.38 16.93
CA ILE A 309 24.28 -2.10 15.69
C ILE A 309 25.74 -2.58 15.65
N LEU A 310 26.68 -1.74 16.11
CA LEU A 310 28.08 -2.12 16.24
C LEU A 310 28.28 -3.27 17.23
N ALA A 311 27.56 -3.27 18.36
CA ALA A 311 27.56 -4.37 19.31
C ALA A 311 27.04 -5.67 18.68
N LEU A 312 25.92 -5.60 17.93
CA LEU A 312 25.37 -6.76 17.22
C LEU A 312 26.33 -7.28 16.13
N TYR A 313 27.05 -6.41 15.43
CA TYR A 313 28.11 -6.79 14.50
C TYR A 313 29.30 -7.45 15.22
N ALA A 314 29.68 -6.96 16.40
CA ALA A 314 30.78 -7.51 17.18
C ALA A 314 30.51 -8.94 17.67
N GLU A 315 29.24 -9.32 17.90
CA GLU A 315 28.84 -10.70 18.26
C GLU A 315 29.33 -11.73 17.23
N VAL A 316 29.30 -11.40 15.93
CA VAL A 316 29.82 -12.28 14.86
C VAL A 316 31.31 -12.08 14.60
N ALA A 317 31.87 -10.94 15.01
CA ALA A 317 33.30 -10.67 14.86
C ALA A 317 34.14 -11.49 15.86
N GLY A 318 33.65 -11.68 17.09
CA GLY A 318 34.32 -12.41 18.17
C GLY A 318 34.15 -13.93 18.15
N SER A 319 33.25 -14.47 17.31
CA SER A 319 32.95 -15.91 17.27
C SER A 319 33.86 -16.72 16.32
N VAL A 320 34.96 -16.15 15.81
CA VAL A 320 35.95 -16.94 15.06
C VAL A 320 36.78 -17.69 16.09
N SER A 321 36.34 -18.91 16.39
CA SER A 321 37.18 -19.89 17.08
C SER A 321 38.43 -20.15 16.22
N PRO A 322 39.62 -20.23 16.82
CA PRO A 322 40.90 -20.39 16.12
C PRO A 322 40.97 -21.65 15.25
#